data_AF-A0A6J0K6J7-F1
#
_entry.id   AF-A0A6J0K6J7-F1
#
_cell.length_a   1.000
_cell.length_b   1.000
_cell.length_c   1.000
_cell.angle_alpha   90.00
_cell.angle_beta   90.00
_cell.angle_gamma   90.00
#
_symmetry.space_group_name_H-M   'P 1'
#
loop_
_entity.id
_entity.type
_entity.pdbx_description
1 polymer ?
#
loop_
_entity_poly.entity_id
_entity_poly.type
_entity_poly.pdbx_seq_one_letter_code
_entity_poly.pdbx_strand_id
1 'polypeptide(L)'
;MEVLSRLLDKAESDGSFRLHPLCSSPKLTHLLFADDLLVFSDGSRASTAGIKSVMNQFKDWSGLDTNESKTEIFYGGYTNTQASVLSDLSGFRRSEFPTRYLGLPLSPKRISAATLQPFVDRITSKLHSWTVKFLSFAGKVTMIYSVICNMVNFWSSIFVLPK
;
A
#
# COMPACT_ATOMS: atom_id res chain seq x y z
N MET A 1 -15.05 -7.80 -5.14
CA MET A 1 -14.18 -7.31 -4.05
C MET A 1 -14.78 -7.57 -2.68
N GLU A 2 -16.03 -7.20 -2.39
CA GLU A 2 -16.71 -7.53 -1.11
C GLU A 2 -16.62 -9.03 -0.72
N VAL A 3 -16.75 -9.93 -1.70
CA VAL A 3 -16.61 -11.38 -1.45
C VAL A 3 -15.22 -11.73 -0.92
N LEU A 4 -14.16 -11.16 -1.48
CA LEU A 4 -12.79 -11.39 -1.02
C LEU A 4 -12.61 -10.89 0.41
N SER A 5 -13.15 -9.70 0.72
CA SER A 5 -13.13 -9.14 2.08
C SER A 5 -13.76 -10.10 3.09
N ARG A 6 -14.94 -10.65 2.77
CA ARG A 6 -15.63 -11.62 3.63
C ARG A 6 -14.88 -12.94 3.75
N LEU A 7 -14.20 -13.40 2.70
CA LEU A 7 -13.37 -14.61 2.76
C LEU A 7 -12.18 -14.40 3.70
N LEU A 8 -11.53 -13.24 3.66
CA LEU A 8 -10.43 -12.91 4.57
C LEU A 8 -10.89 -12.81 6.03
N ASP A 9 -12.03 -12.15 6.28
CA ASP A 9 -12.60 -12.04 7.63
C ASP A 9 -13.03 -13.40 8.18
N LYS A 10 -13.60 -14.25 7.32
CA LYS A 10 -13.95 -15.62 7.68
C LYS A 10 -12.71 -16.46 7.96
N ALA A 11 -11.70 -16.40 7.09
CA ALA A 11 -10.47 -17.17 7.26
C ALA A 11 -9.72 -16.80 8.55
N GLU A 12 -9.75 -15.53 8.96
CA GLU A 12 -9.24 -15.12 10.26
C GLU A 12 -10.09 -15.68 11.41
N SER A 13 -11.43 -15.61 11.29
CA SER A 13 -12.35 -16.12 12.31
C SER A 13 -12.26 -17.63 12.49
N ASP A 14 -12.01 -18.36 11.41
CA ASP A 14 -11.80 -19.81 11.37
C ASP A 14 -10.37 -20.21 11.81
N GLY A 15 -9.49 -19.24 12.07
CA GLY A 15 -8.11 -19.47 12.50
C GLY A 15 -7.16 -19.94 11.38
N SER A 16 -7.55 -19.79 10.12
CA SER A 16 -6.73 -20.13 8.94
C SER A 16 -5.49 -19.24 8.84
N PHE A 17 -5.59 -18.00 9.30
CA PHE A 17 -4.46 -17.13 9.55
C PHE A 17 -4.71 -16.27 10.79
N ARG A 18 -3.62 -15.77 11.39
CA ARG A 18 -3.69 -14.88 12.57
C ARG A 18 -3.34 -13.47 12.18
N LEU A 19 -3.99 -12.52 12.84
CA LEU A 19 -3.74 -11.10 12.66
C LEU A 19 -2.37 -10.68 13.17
N HIS A 20 -1.86 -9.59 12.59
CA HIS A 20 -0.73 -8.89 13.18
C HIS A 20 -1.10 -8.43 14.60
N PRO A 21 -0.22 -8.52 15.62
CA PRO A 21 -0.55 -8.20 17.01
C PRO A 21 -1.17 -6.80 17.18
N LEU A 22 -0.66 -5.80 16.46
CA LEU A 22 -1.16 -4.42 16.48
C LEU A 22 -2.50 -4.21 15.72
N CYS A 23 -2.96 -5.22 14.99
CA CYS A 23 -4.20 -5.19 14.21
C CYS A 23 -5.35 -5.97 14.88
N SER A 24 -5.19 -6.31 16.16
CA SER A 24 -6.26 -6.96 16.96
C SER A 24 -7.29 -5.95 17.45
N SER A 25 -6.87 -4.70 17.70
CA SER A 25 -7.74 -3.60 18.15
C SER A 25 -7.24 -2.25 17.59
N PRO A 26 -7.89 -1.68 16.56
CA PRO A 26 -9.07 -2.21 15.86
C PRO A 26 -8.75 -3.52 15.12
N LYS A 27 -9.75 -4.40 14.98
CA LYS A 27 -9.63 -5.63 14.18
C LYS A 27 -9.43 -5.24 12.71
N LEU A 28 -8.21 -5.42 12.21
CA LEU A 28 -7.83 -5.06 10.85
C LEU A 28 -7.22 -6.28 10.14
N THR A 29 -8.04 -6.98 9.37
CA THR A 29 -7.63 -8.13 8.53
C THR A 29 -6.95 -7.67 7.25
N HIS A 30 -7.54 -6.68 6.57
CA HIS A 30 -7.08 -6.20 5.28
C HIS A 30 -7.50 -4.74 5.02
N LEU A 31 -6.79 -4.08 4.09
CA LEU A 31 -7.20 -2.84 3.45
C LEU A 31 -7.35 -3.10 1.96
N LEU A 32 -8.49 -2.70 1.39
CA LEU A 32 -8.80 -2.95 -0.01
C LEU A 32 -9.32 -1.68 -0.67
N PHE A 33 -8.66 -1.27 -1.75
CA PHE A 33 -9.08 -0.14 -2.56
C PHE A 33 -8.93 -0.48 -4.04
N ALA A 34 -10.04 -0.59 -4.76
CA ALA A 34 -10.07 -1.10 -6.13
C ALA A 34 -9.35 -2.47 -6.23
N ASP A 35 -8.21 -2.52 -6.92
CA ASP A 35 -7.33 -3.68 -7.11
C ASP A 35 -6.14 -3.74 -6.12
N ASP A 36 -5.91 -2.69 -5.33
CA ASP A 36 -4.83 -2.62 -4.35
C ASP A 36 -5.27 -3.25 -3.01
N LEU A 37 -4.70 -4.41 -2.67
CA LEU A 37 -4.95 -5.16 -1.45
C LEU A 37 -3.73 -5.19 -0.53
N LEU A 38 -3.94 -4.90 0.76
CA LEU A 38 -3.00 -5.18 1.85
C LEU A 38 -3.65 -6.14 2.83
N VAL A 39 -2.95 -7.22 3.19
CA VAL A 39 -3.41 -8.19 4.20
C VAL A 39 -2.48 -8.14 5.40
N PHE A 40 -3.04 -8.05 6.60
CA PHE A 40 -2.28 -7.96 7.85
C PHE A 40 -2.33 -9.31 8.58
N SER A 41 -1.15 -9.88 8.82
CA SER A 41 -1.02 -11.15 9.55
C SER A 41 0.18 -11.15 10.47
N ASP A 42 0.26 -12.17 11.33
CA ASP A 42 1.42 -12.43 12.19
C ASP A 42 2.69 -12.81 11.41
N GLY A 43 2.59 -13.06 10.10
CA GLY A 43 3.70 -13.43 9.23
C GLY A 43 4.15 -14.89 9.39
N SER A 44 3.41 -15.71 10.15
CA SER A 44 3.74 -17.12 10.30
C SER A 44 3.51 -17.89 9.00
N ARG A 45 4.22 -19.02 8.84
CA ARG A 45 4.04 -19.91 7.69
C ARG A 45 2.60 -20.40 7.54
N ALA A 46 1.92 -20.67 8.66
CA ALA A 46 0.52 -21.08 8.64
C ALA A 46 -0.36 -19.96 8.10
N SER A 47 -0.13 -18.72 8.57
CA SER A 47 -0.88 -17.55 8.11
C SER A 47 -0.67 -17.25 6.63
N THR A 48 0.58 -17.30 6.14
CA THR A 48 0.86 -17.04 4.71
C THR A 48 0.25 -18.10 3.81
N ALA A 49 0.26 -19.37 4.23
CA ALA A 49 -0.42 -20.46 3.53
C ALA A 49 -1.95 -20.29 3.56
N GLY A 50 -2.52 -19.89 4.70
CA GLY A 50 -3.95 -19.60 4.83
C GLY A 50 -4.41 -18.48 3.91
N ILE A 51 -3.65 -17.38 3.86
CA ILE A 51 -3.91 -16.26 2.94
C ILE A 51 -3.84 -16.74 1.49
N LYS A 52 -2.81 -17.51 1.10
CA LYS A 52 -2.69 -18.05 -0.25
C LYS A 52 -3.88 -18.96 -0.63
N SER A 53 -4.37 -19.76 0.32
CA SER A 53 -5.57 -20.57 0.14
C SER A 53 -6.81 -19.72 -0.15
N VAL A 54 -7.01 -18.64 0.61
CA VAL A 54 -8.10 -17.68 0.39
C VAL A 54 -8.01 -17.02 -0.99
N MET A 55 -6.80 -16.60 -1.39
CA MET A 55 -6.60 -15.98 -2.71
C MET A 55 -6.89 -16.97 -3.84
N ASN A 56 -6.46 -18.23 -3.71
CA ASN A 56 -6.76 -19.28 -4.69
C ASN A 56 -8.27 -19.58 -4.77
N GLN A 57 -8.95 -19.68 -3.62
CA GLN A 57 -10.41 -19.88 -3.59
C GLN A 57 -11.14 -18.73 -4.28
N PHE A 58 -10.72 -17.49 -4.02
CA PHE A 58 -11.31 -16.32 -4.68
C PHE A 58 -11.04 -16.31 -6.20
N LYS A 59 -9.84 -16.73 -6.61
CA LYS A 59 -9.49 -16.91 -8.03
C LYS A 59 -10.37 -17.93 -8.70
N ASP A 60 -10.59 -19.09 -8.08
CA ASP A 60 -11.44 -20.15 -8.64
C ASP A 60 -12.88 -19.68 -8.83
N TRP A 61 -13.38 -18.83 -7.93
CA TRP A 61 -14.76 -18.32 -8.01
C TRP A 61 -14.95 -17.15 -8.97
N SER A 62 -13.97 -16.24 -9.03
CA SER A 62 -14.09 -14.98 -9.76
C SER A 62 -13.36 -14.96 -11.10
N GLY A 63 -12.41 -15.88 -11.30
CA GLY A 63 -11.43 -15.84 -12.39
C GLY A 63 -10.35 -14.76 -12.23
N LEU A 64 -10.36 -13.97 -11.15
CA LEU A 64 -9.38 -12.93 -10.88
C LEU A 64 -8.17 -13.51 -10.15
N ASP A 65 -6.98 -13.26 -10.67
CA ASP A 65 -5.74 -13.78 -10.11
C ASP A 65 -4.87 -12.67 -9.50
N THR A 66 -4.05 -13.05 -8.52
CA THR A 66 -3.01 -12.18 -7.99
C THR A 66 -1.88 -12.02 -8.98
N ASN A 67 -1.39 -10.80 -9.16
CA ASN A 67 -0.21 -10.55 -9.97
C ASN A 67 1.05 -10.86 -9.15
N GLU A 68 1.66 -12.02 -9.38
CA GLU A 68 2.85 -12.48 -8.65
C GLU A 68 4.02 -11.47 -8.72
N SER A 69 4.17 -10.74 -9.83
CA SER A 69 5.23 -9.74 -9.99
C SER A 69 5.05 -8.48 -9.14
N LYS A 70 3.81 -8.19 -8.73
CA LYS A 70 3.42 -7.07 -7.86
C LYS A 70 3.13 -7.51 -6.43
N THR A 71 2.98 -8.81 -6.18
CA THR A 71 2.64 -9.34 -4.86
C THR A 71 3.91 -9.45 -4.03
N GLU A 72 3.92 -8.76 -2.90
CA GLU A 72 5.08 -8.66 -2.03
C GLU A 72 4.70 -8.93 -0.58
N ILE A 73 5.67 -9.40 0.19
CA ILE A 73 5.56 -9.60 1.63
C ILE A 73 6.56 -8.71 2.37
N PHE A 74 6.07 -8.08 3.44
CA PHE A 74 6.84 -7.19 4.31
C PHE A 74 6.79 -7.74 5.73
N TYR A 75 7.95 -7.82 6.39
CA TYR A 75 8.05 -8.31 7.76
C TYR A 75 8.43 -7.17 8.71
N GLY A 76 7.73 -7.08 9.84
CA GLY A 76 8.08 -6.22 10.97
C GLY A 76 8.47 -7.07 12.19
N GLY A 77 9.60 -6.73 12.83
CA GLY A 77 10.04 -7.40 14.07
C GLY A 77 10.75 -8.76 13.91
N TYR A 78 10.89 -9.26 12.67
CA TYR A 78 11.66 -10.47 12.38
C TYR A 78 13.13 -10.14 12.08
N THR A 79 14.03 -11.08 12.36
CA THR A 79 15.41 -10.97 11.87
C THR A 79 15.47 -11.21 10.36
N ASN A 80 16.51 -10.66 9.70
CA ASN A 80 16.67 -10.82 8.26
C ASN A 80 16.73 -12.29 7.82
N THR A 81 17.33 -13.16 8.63
CA THR A 81 17.41 -14.59 8.36
C THR A 81 16.05 -15.27 8.46
N GLN A 82 15.30 -14.99 9.52
CA GLN A 82 13.94 -15.53 9.71
C GLN A 82 13.01 -15.08 8.58
N ALA A 83 13.02 -13.78 8.26
CA ALA A 83 12.20 -13.23 7.19
C ALA A 83 12.56 -13.82 5.82
N SER A 84 13.83 -14.09 5.53
CA SER A 84 14.24 -14.77 4.29
C SER A 84 13.64 -16.17 4.22
N VAL A 85 13.85 -16.99 5.24
CA VAL A 85 13.35 -18.37 5.29
C VAL A 85 11.83 -18.42 5.13
N LEU A 86 11.10 -17.54 5.82
CA LEU A 86 9.64 -17.48 5.72
C LEU A 86 9.16 -17.02 4.34
N SER A 87 9.87 -16.07 3.72
CA SER A 87 9.56 -15.61 2.36
C SER A 87 9.73 -16.73 1.35
N ASP A 88 10.86 -17.44 1.41
CA ASP A 88 11.17 -18.56 0.51
C ASP A 88 10.12 -19.67 0.62
N LEU A 89 9.65 -19.96 1.84
CA LEU A 89 8.59 -20.94 2.08
C LEU A 89 7.21 -20.49 1.60
N SER A 90 6.91 -19.19 1.67
CA SER A 90 5.63 -18.63 1.23
C SER A 90 5.52 -18.52 -0.29
N GLY A 91 6.66 -18.32 -0.97
CA GLY A 91 6.74 -18.02 -2.40
C GLY A 91 6.42 -16.56 -2.76
N PHE A 92 6.21 -15.68 -1.77
CA PHE A 92 6.05 -14.24 -2.02
C PHE A 92 7.41 -13.54 -2.10
N ARG A 93 7.53 -12.55 -3.00
CA ARG A 93 8.72 -11.70 -3.06
C ARG A 93 8.83 -10.88 -1.78
N ARG A 94 9.94 -11.03 -1.06
CA ARG A 94 10.26 -10.15 0.06
C ARG A 94 10.60 -8.74 -0.45
N SER A 95 9.97 -7.74 0.16
CA SER A 95 10.30 -6.34 -0.08
C SER A 95 10.48 -5.59 1.24
N GLU A 96 11.10 -4.42 1.14
CA GLU A 96 11.42 -3.57 2.30
C GLU A 96 10.78 -2.20 2.14
N PHE A 97 10.52 -1.55 3.28
CA PHE A 97 10.04 -0.17 3.28
C PHE A 97 11.18 0.82 2.98
N PRO A 98 10.88 1.97 2.35
CA PRO A 98 9.55 2.46 1.99
C PRO A 98 9.02 1.88 0.67
N THR A 99 7.72 1.62 0.62
CA THR A 99 6.99 1.22 -0.61
C THR A 99 5.92 2.24 -0.97
N ARG A 100 5.20 2.07 -2.08
CA ARG A 100 4.08 2.94 -2.48
C ARG A 100 2.74 2.21 -2.35
N TYR A 101 1.77 2.87 -1.74
CA TYR A 101 0.38 2.43 -1.68
C TYR A 101 -0.53 3.64 -1.98
N LEU A 102 -1.46 3.52 -2.94
CA LEU A 102 -2.34 4.60 -3.39
C LEU A 102 -1.62 5.90 -3.79
N GLY A 103 -0.42 5.78 -4.35
CA GLY A 103 0.42 6.90 -4.76
C GLY A 103 1.15 7.63 -3.63
N LEU A 104 1.08 7.10 -2.41
CA LEU A 104 1.74 7.65 -1.22
C LEU A 104 2.86 6.72 -0.72
N PRO A 105 3.93 7.27 -0.15
CA PRO A 105 4.99 6.47 0.46
C PRO A 105 4.48 5.84 1.76
N LEU A 106 4.44 4.51 1.78
CA LEU A 106 4.20 3.73 2.99
C LEU A 106 5.56 3.48 3.66
N SER A 107 5.76 4.07 4.83
CA SER A 107 7.00 4.01 5.60
C SER A 107 6.70 3.79 7.08
N PRO A 108 7.47 2.94 7.79
CA PRO A 108 7.35 2.77 9.23
C PRO A 108 7.93 3.97 10.01
N LYS A 109 8.74 4.81 9.34
CA LYS A 109 9.33 6.02 9.92
C LYS A 109 8.53 7.25 9.51
N ARG A 110 8.55 8.29 10.36
CA ARG A 110 8.04 9.62 10.01
C ARG A 110 8.61 10.07 8.66
N ILE A 111 7.79 10.72 7.85
CA ILE A 111 8.21 11.24 6.56
C ILE A 111 9.34 12.24 6.76
N SER A 112 10.47 11.95 6.13
CA SER A 112 11.61 12.85 6.06
C SER A 112 11.49 13.78 4.85
N ALA A 113 12.23 14.89 4.85
CA ALA A 113 12.33 15.76 3.69
C ALA A 113 12.81 14.99 2.44
N ALA A 114 13.73 14.03 2.62
CA ALA A 114 14.21 13.17 1.53
C ALA A 114 13.10 12.29 0.92
N THR A 115 12.18 11.77 1.76
CA THR A 115 11.02 11.00 1.29
C THR A 115 10.00 11.87 0.54
N LEU A 116 9.94 13.16 0.89
CA LEU A 116 9.07 14.15 0.23
C LEU A 116 9.66 14.69 -1.08
N GLN A 117 10.97 14.62 -1.28
CA GLN A 117 11.65 15.18 -2.46
C GLN A 117 11.02 14.75 -3.80
N PRO A 118 10.71 13.45 -4.04
CA PRO A 118 10.08 13.04 -5.31
C PRO A 118 8.70 13.68 -5.55
N PHE A 119 7.98 14.03 -4.48
CA PHE A 119 6.71 14.74 -4.58
C PHE A 119 6.92 16.21 -4.96
N VAL A 120 7.91 16.87 -4.34
CA VAL A 120 8.32 18.24 -4.69
C VAL A 120 8.77 18.29 -6.15
N ASP A 121 9.61 17.35 -6.59
CA ASP A 121 10.09 17.27 -7.97
C ASP A 121 8.93 17.10 -8.97
N ARG A 122 7.89 16.34 -8.59
CA ARG A 122 6.68 16.18 -9.41
C ARG A 122 5.87 17.47 -9.52
N ILE A 123 5.77 18.25 -8.45
CA ILE A 123 5.15 19.58 -8.47
C ILE A 123 5.95 20.52 -9.37
N THR A 124 7.27 20.58 -9.16
CA THR A 124 8.19 21.43 -9.92
C THR A 124 8.15 21.09 -11.42
N SER A 125 8.17 19.80 -11.77
CA SER A 125 8.04 19.34 -13.15
C SER A 125 6.70 19.76 -13.79
N LYS A 126 5.58 19.65 -13.06
CA LYS A 126 4.27 20.14 -13.53
C LYS A 126 4.29 21.65 -13.77
N LEU A 127 4.82 22.43 -12.83
CA LEU A 127 4.93 23.88 -12.97
C LEU A 127 5.77 24.26 -14.19
N HIS A 128 6.94 23.64 -14.39
CA HIS A 128 7.76 23.87 -15.58
C HIS A 128 7.00 23.53 -16.87
N SER A 129 6.28 22.40 -16.91
CA SER A 129 5.49 22.00 -18.09
C SER A 129 4.38 22.99 -18.44
N TRP A 130 3.89 23.75 -17.46
CA TRP A 130 2.81 24.71 -17.64
C TRP A 130 3.29 26.10 -18.05
N THR A 131 4.52 26.45 -17.72
CA THR A 131 5.16 27.69 -18.20
C THR A 131 5.21 27.72 -19.72
N VAL A 132 5.35 26.56 -20.38
CA VAL A 132 5.42 26.41 -21.83
C VAL A 132 4.04 26.41 -22.52
N LYS A 133 2.93 26.43 -21.77
CA LYS A 133 1.58 26.45 -22.34
C LYS A 133 1.09 27.89 -22.57
N PHE A 134 0.46 28.13 -23.73
CA PHE A 134 -0.23 29.38 -24.09
C PHE A 134 -1.55 29.55 -23.31
N LEU A 135 -1.47 29.58 -21.98
CA LEU A 135 -2.59 29.86 -21.09
C LEU A 135 -2.59 31.34 -20.69
N SER A 136 -3.78 31.91 -20.57
CA SER A 136 -3.96 33.22 -19.94
C SER A 136 -3.49 33.19 -18.48
N PHE A 137 -3.20 34.36 -17.92
CA PHE A 137 -2.82 34.46 -16.50
C PHE A 137 -3.87 33.81 -15.58
N ALA A 138 -5.15 34.13 -15.80
CA ALA A 138 -6.26 33.51 -15.06
C ALA A 138 -6.26 31.99 -15.19
N GLY A 139 -6.06 31.45 -16.40
CA GLY A 139 -5.98 30.00 -16.62
C GLY A 139 -4.82 29.34 -15.87
N LYS A 140 -3.66 30.00 -15.78
CA LYS A 140 -2.51 29.52 -15.00
C LYS A 140 -2.83 29.47 -13.50
N VAL A 141 -3.45 30.52 -12.95
CA VAL A 141 -3.88 30.57 -11.54
C VAL A 141 -4.89 29.46 -11.23
N THR A 142 -5.92 29.29 -12.07
CA THR A 142 -6.93 28.24 -11.91
C THR A 142 -6.30 26.84 -11.96
N MET A 143 -5.31 26.61 -12.83
CA MET A 143 -4.61 25.33 -12.92
C MET A 143 -3.75 25.04 -11.68
N ILE A 144 -3.04 26.04 -11.16
CA ILE A 144 -2.28 25.90 -9.91
C ILE A 144 -3.24 25.52 -8.76
N TYR A 145 -4.37 26.22 -8.63
CA TYR A 145 -5.32 25.96 -7.56
C TYR A 145 -6.00 24.59 -7.69
N SER A 146 -6.45 24.24 -8.89
CA SER A 146 -7.18 22.97 -9.12
C SER A 146 -6.27 21.73 -9.08
N VAL A 147 -4.98 21.86 -9.37
CA VAL A 147 -4.08 20.70 -9.43
C VAL A 147 -3.07 20.70 -8.29
N ILE A 148 -2.28 21.76 -8.13
CA ILE A 148 -1.20 21.78 -7.13
C ILE A 148 -1.76 21.85 -5.72
N CYS A 149 -2.71 22.75 -5.45
CA CYS A 149 -3.30 22.83 -4.12
C CYS A 149 -4.01 21.52 -3.74
N ASN A 150 -4.72 20.89 -4.66
CA ASN A 150 -5.34 19.58 -4.41
C ASN A 150 -4.30 18.47 -4.15
N MET A 151 -3.19 18.44 -4.89
CA MET A 151 -2.09 17.51 -4.62
C MET A 151 -1.49 17.71 -3.22
N VAL A 152 -1.24 18.96 -2.83
CA VAL A 152 -0.70 19.31 -1.51
C VAL A 152 -1.70 18.96 -0.41
N ASN A 153 -2.97 19.28 -0.59
CA ASN A 153 -4.04 18.96 0.36
C ASN A 153 -4.19 17.45 0.56
N PHE A 154 -4.10 16.66 -0.51
CA PHE A 154 -4.13 15.21 -0.41
C PHE A 154 -2.97 14.68 0.46
N TRP A 155 -1.75 15.16 0.24
CA TRP A 155 -0.58 14.74 1.02
C TRP A 155 -0.62 15.23 2.48
N SER A 156 -1.03 16.48 2.71
CA SER A 156 -1.11 17.05 4.07
C SER A 156 -2.23 16.46 4.92
N SER A 157 -3.28 15.91 4.29
CA SER A 157 -4.36 15.22 5.01
C SER A 157 -3.92 13.89 5.64
N ILE A 158 -2.83 13.29 5.15
CA ILE A 158 -2.37 11.96 5.55
C ILE A 158 -1.07 12.06 6.35
N PHE A 159 -0.20 13.00 6.00
CA PHE A 159 1.12 13.13 6.61
C PHE A 159 1.28 14.44 7.36
N VAL A 160 1.88 14.35 8.55
CA VAL A 160 2.48 15.51 9.20
C VAL A 160 3.74 15.87 8.42
N LEU A 161 3.67 16.96 7.66
CA LEU A 161 4.79 17.42 6.84
C LEU A 161 5.97 17.85 7.73
N PRO A 162 7.21 17.48 7.38
CA PRO A 162 8.39 17.94 8.10
C PRO A 162 8.52 19.47 7.99
N LYS A 163 9.12 20.08 9.02
CA LYS A 163 9.46 21.52 9.03
C LYS A 163 10.51 21.85 7.99
#